data_AF-A0A968GV31-F1
#
_entry.id   AF-A0A968GV31-F1
#
_cell.length_a   1.000
_cell.length_b   1.000
_cell.length_c   1.000
_cell.angle_alpha   90.00
_cell.angle_beta   90.00
_cell.angle_gamma   90.00
#
_symmetry.space_group_name_H-M   'P 1'
#
loop_
_entity.id
_entity.type
_entity.pdbx_description
1 polymer ?
#
loop_
_entity_poly.entity_id
_entity_poly.type
_entity_poly.pdbx_seq_one_letter_code
_entity_poly.pdbx_strand_id
1 'polypeptide(L)' 'MATDTLKIGSKAPDFNLPATDGKKYSLSTFADKKALVVVFSCNHCPYVQAYEDRIIEIQKDY' A
#
# COMPACT_ATOMS: atom_id res chain seq x y z
N MET A 1 -8.89 19.36 -0.85
CA MET A 1 -8.20 18.05 -0.93
C MET A 1 -7.25 18.14 -2.10
N ALA A 2 -5.96 17.83 -1.93
CA ALA A 2 -4.99 17.96 -3.02
C ALA A 2 -5.37 17.00 -4.16
N THR A 3 -5.60 17.55 -5.35
CA THR A 3 -6.07 16.88 -6.57
C THR A 3 -4.92 16.57 -7.55
N ASP A 4 -3.68 16.56 -7.07
CA ASP A 4 -2.53 16.30 -7.92
C ASP A 4 -2.33 14.80 -8.10
N THR A 5 -2.54 14.32 -9.33
CA THR A 5 -2.22 12.94 -9.71
C THR A 5 -0.70 12.75 -9.67
N LEU A 6 -0.23 11.74 -8.95
CA LEU A 6 1.19 11.39 -8.92
C LEU A 6 1.67 11.02 -10.34
N LYS A 7 2.63 11.78 -10.87
CA LYS A 7 3.24 11.49 -12.17
C LYS A 7 4.21 10.33 -12.04
N ILE A 8 4.34 9.51 -13.08
CA ILE A 8 5.37 8.46 -13.15
C ILE A 8 6.76 9.08 -12.92
N GLY A 9 7.58 8.42 -12.10
CA GLY A 9 8.91 8.91 -11.69
C GLY A 9 8.90 9.91 -10.53
N SER A 10 7.73 10.34 -10.06
CA SER A 10 7.64 11.15 -8.84
C SER A 10 8.07 10.35 -7.63
N LYS A 11 8.69 11.01 -6.65
CA LYS A 11 8.96 10.40 -5.35
C LYS A 11 7.65 10.04 -4.66
N ALA A 12 7.61 8.85 -4.05
CA ALA A 12 6.47 8.44 -3.24
C ALA A 12 6.29 9.42 -2.06
N PRO A 13 5.06 9.86 -1.75
CA PRO A 13 4.79 10.62 -0.54
C PRO A 13 5.10 9.81 0.71
N ASP A 14 5.77 10.44 1.67
CA ASP A 14 6.10 9.76 2.93
C ASP A 14 4.86 9.53 3.80
N PHE A 15 4.96 8.53 4.67
CA PHE A 15 3.91 8.17 5.60
C PHE A 15 4.48 7.60 6.90
N ASN A 16 3.68 7.63 7.95
CA ASN A 16 3.97 6.96 9.22
C ASN A 16 2.65 6.48 9.83
N LEU A 17 2.25 5.26 9.49
CA LEU A 17 0.91 4.74 9.75
C LEU A 17 0.95 3.54 10.71
N PRO A 18 -0.04 3.43 11.62
CA PRO A 18 -0.19 2.24 12.46
C PRO A 18 -0.65 1.04 11.63
N ALA A 19 -0.13 -0.14 11.95
CA ALA A 19 -0.53 -1.41 11.36
C ALA A 19 -1.28 -2.30 12.37
N THR A 20 -1.85 -3.39 11.86
CA THR A 20 -2.62 -4.38 12.64
C THR A 20 -1.77 -5.17 13.62
N ASP A 21 -0.45 -5.19 13.44
CA ASP A 21 0.50 -5.86 14.34
C ASP A 21 0.98 -4.96 15.49
N GLY A 22 0.40 -3.77 15.64
CA GLY A 22 0.75 -2.79 16.67
C GLY A 22 2.03 -1.99 16.37
N LYS A 23 2.72 -2.26 15.25
CA LYS A 23 3.86 -1.44 14.82
C LYS A 23 3.40 -0.24 13.99
N LYS A 24 4.33 0.68 13.76
CA LYS A 24 4.19 1.74 12.77
C LYS A 24 5.12 1.48 11.59
N TYR A 25 4.64 1.77 10.40
CA TYR A 25 5.39 1.61 9.15
C TYR A 25 5.50 2.95 8.43
N SER A 26 6.66 3.16 7.81
CA SER A 26 7.00 4.31 6.96
C SER A 26 7.57 3.84 5.63
N LEU A 27 7.74 4.76 4.66
CA LEU A 27 8.46 4.42 3.42
C LEU A 27 9.86 3.86 3.69
N SER A 28 10.58 4.45 4.66
CA SER A 28 11.93 4.02 5.03
C SER A 28 11.99 2.62 5.65
N THR A 29 10.88 2.12 6.20
CA THR A 29 10.81 0.76 6.76
C THR A 29 11.02 -0.32 5.70
N PHE A 30 10.79 0.00 4.42
CA PHE A 30 10.92 -0.91 3.28
C PHE A 30 12.10 -0.56 2.36
N ALA A 31 13.08 0.21 2.84
CA ALA A 31 14.21 0.69 2.02
C ALA A 31 15.11 -0.44 1.45
N ASP A 32 15.07 -1.63 2.05
CA ASP A 32 15.78 -2.83 1.59
C ASP A 32 15.03 -3.61 0.51
N LYS A 33 13.77 -3.24 0.21
CA LYS A 33 12.94 -3.94 -0.78
C LYS A 33 13.16 -3.39 -2.18
N LYS A 34 13.11 -4.28 -3.18
CA LYS A 34 13.25 -3.92 -4.60
C LYS A 34 12.10 -3.06 -5.11
N ALA A 35 10.90 -3.29 -4.59
CA ALA A 35 9.70 -2.56 -4.91
C ALA A 35 8.77 -2.53 -3.69
N LEU A 36 7.97 -1.46 -3.59
CA LEU A 36 6.89 -1.32 -2.64
C LEU A 36 5.62 -0.93 -3.40
N VAL A 37 4.55 -1.70 -3.21
CA VAL A 37 3.23 -1.42 -3.79
C VAL A 37 2.32 -0.93 -2.66
N VAL A 38 1.68 0.22 -2.87
CA VAL A 38 0.71 0.80 -1.93
C VAL A 38 -0.68 0.67 -2.52
N VAL A 39 -1.58 -0.02 -1.81
CA VAL A 39 -2.97 -0.23 -2.21
C VAL A 39 -3.88 0.54 -1.25
N PHE A 40 -4.72 1.42 -1.80
CA PHE A 40 -5.79 2.06 -1.04
C PHE A 40 -7.06 1.22 -1.15
N SER A 41 -7.51 0.66 -0.03
CA SER A 41 -8.64 -0.26 0.04
C SER A 41 -9.56 0.07 1.23
N CYS A 42 -10.68 -0.64 1.35
CA CYS A 42 -11.54 -0.57 2.53
C CYS A 42 -12.28 -1.89 2.79
N ASN A 43 -12.72 -2.09 4.02
CA ASN A 43 -13.22 -3.40 4.48
C ASN A 43 -14.68 -3.67 4.06
N HIS A 44 -15.42 -2.64 3.63
CA HIS A 44 -16.87 -2.72 3.41
C HIS A 44 -17.25 -2.69 1.92
N CYS A 45 -16.32 -2.30 1.04
CA CYS A 45 -16.62 -2.22 -0.39
C CYS A 45 -16.70 -3.64 -0.98
N PRO A 46 -17.83 -4.02 -1.61
CA PRO A 46 -18.00 -5.35 -2.18
C PRO A 46 -16.97 -5.65 -3.29
N TYR A 47 -16.53 -4.63 -4.03
CA TYR A 47 -15.49 -4.78 -5.05
C TYR A 47 -14.12 -5.11 -4.44
N VAL A 48 -13.77 -4.51 -3.29
CA VAL A 48 -12.51 -4.79 -2.61
C VAL A 48 -12.54 -6.21 -2.04
N GLN A 49 -13.64 -6.59 -1.38
CA GLN A 49 -13.81 -7.94 -0.85
C GLN A 49 -13.68 -9.01 -1.95
N ALA A 50 -14.28 -8.78 -3.11
CA ALA A 50 -14.17 -9.69 -4.25
C ALA A 50 -12.75 -9.79 -4.85
N TYR A 51 -11.87 -8.81 -4.59
CA TYR A 51 -10.51 -8.77 -5.14
C TYR A 51 -9.43 -9.13 -4.11
N GLU A 52 -9.78 -9.23 -2.82
CA GLU A 52 -8.85 -9.37 -1.71
C GLU A 52 -7.93 -10.59 -1.86
N ASP A 53 -8.48 -11.75 -2.21
CA ASP A 53 -7.71 -12.98 -2.41
C ASP A 53 -6.59 -12.83 -3.45
N ARG A 54 -6.84 -12.05 -4.51
CA ARG A 54 -5.84 -11.80 -5.56
C ARG A 54 -4.68 -10.92 -5.06
N ILE A 55 -4.96 -9.98 -4.16
CA ILE A 55 -3.90 -9.17 -3.54
C ILE A 55 -3.04 -10.03 -2.61
N ILE A 56 -3.68 -10.95 -1.89
CA ILE A 56 -2.98 -11.91 -1.03
C ILE A 56 -2.09 -12.85 -1.86
N GLU A 57 -2.56 -13.32 -3.01
CA GLU A 57 -1.76 -14.14 -3.93
C GLU A 57 -0.53 -13.37 -4.47
N ILE A 58 -0.72 -12.14 -4.94
CA ILE A 58 0.39 -11.30 -5.41
C ILE A 58 1.44 -11.08 -4.32
N GLN A 59 1.02 -10.88 -3.06
CA GLN A 59 1.94 -10.74 -1.94
C GLN A 59 2.72 -12.03 -1.65
N LYS A 60 2.15 -13.21 -1.92
CA LYS A 60 2.88 -14.48 -1.72
C LYS A 60 3.91 -14.72 -2.81
N ASP A 61 3.64 -14.27 -4.02
CA ASP A 61 4.52 -14.46 -5.18
C ASP A 61 5.78 -13.57 -5.14
N TYR A 62 5.75 -12.46 -4.40
CA TYR A 62 6.81 -11.43 -4.37
C TYR A 62 7.16 -10.97 -2.95
#